data_AF-A0A9D9WWX1-F1
#
_entry.id   AF-A0A9D9WWX1-F1
#
_cell.length_a   1.000
_cell.length_b   1.000
_cell.length_c   1.000
_cell.angle_alpha   90.00
_cell.angle_beta   90.00
_cell.angle_gamma   90.00
#
_symmetry.space_group_name_H-M   'P 1'
#
loop_
_entity.id
_entity.type
_entity.pdbx_description
1 polymer ?
#
loop_
_entity_poly.entity_id
_entity_poly.type
_entity_poly.pdbx_seq_one_letter_code
_entity_poly.pdbx_strand_id
1 'polypeptide(L)'
;MHILHSFIAASVVSLGLASPLALADAATDTTMLKLASTSGCMTCHSVEPGNRADGSAPIGPAWRDVSAKYKGNADAPKQLRQVVMQGSNPYSSHWKGKVSGLAMPPNEVAISETDASKLVGWILSLNAK
;
A
#
# COMPACT_ATOMS: atom_id res chain seq x y z
N MET A 1 67.42 -36.93 5.97
CA MET A 1 67.55 -35.46 5.95
C MET A 1 66.18 -34.86 5.65
N HIS A 2 65.62 -34.15 6.64
CA HIS A 2 64.63 -33.05 6.59
C HIS A 2 63.32 -33.30 5.78
N ILE A 3 62.19 -33.64 6.43
CA ILE A 3 61.14 -32.75 6.97
C ILE A 3 60.47 -31.88 5.89
N LEU A 4 59.15 -32.05 5.65
CA LEU A 4 58.13 -31.03 5.98
C LEU A 4 56.70 -31.55 5.78
N HIS A 5 55.87 -31.31 6.78
CA HIS A 5 54.44 -31.61 6.85
C HIS A 5 53.64 -30.50 6.17
N SER A 6 52.62 -30.85 5.39
CA SER A 6 51.55 -29.92 5.02
C SER A 6 50.21 -30.53 5.40
N PHE A 7 49.71 -30.09 6.56
CA PHE A 7 48.35 -30.29 7.01
C PHE A 7 47.42 -29.45 6.11
N ILE A 8 46.56 -30.10 5.32
CA ILE A 8 45.45 -29.43 4.65
C ILE A 8 44.18 -29.77 5.43
N ALA A 9 43.75 -28.83 6.26
CA ALA A 9 42.46 -28.86 6.92
C ALA A 9 41.35 -28.72 5.85
N ALA A 10 40.57 -29.78 5.67
CA ALA A 10 39.36 -29.74 4.85
C ALA A 10 38.23 -29.09 5.67
N SER A 11 38.04 -27.79 5.45
CA SER A 11 36.96 -27.00 6.03
C SER A 11 35.60 -27.56 5.63
N VAL A 12 34.78 -27.90 6.62
CA VAL A 12 33.36 -28.22 6.46
C VAL A 12 32.63 -26.94 6.05
N VAL A 13 32.25 -26.84 4.77
CA VAL A 13 31.35 -25.78 4.28
C VAL A 13 29.91 -26.20 4.63
N SER A 14 29.44 -25.75 5.78
CA SER A 14 28.02 -25.83 6.14
C SER A 14 27.24 -24.82 5.28
N LEU A 15 26.59 -25.31 4.23
CA LEU A 15 25.66 -24.55 3.40
C LEU A 15 24.38 -24.27 4.22
N GLY A 16 24.35 -23.14 4.92
CA GLY A 16 23.15 -22.66 5.59
C GLY A 16 22.11 -22.26 4.54
N LEU A 17 20.99 -22.98 4.47
CA LEU A 17 19.80 -22.55 3.73
C LEU A 17 19.22 -21.32 4.43
N ALA A 18 19.62 -20.13 3.99
CA ALA A 18 18.87 -18.91 4.27
C ALA A 18 17.62 -18.91 3.39
N SER A 19 16.52 -19.47 3.89
CA SER A 19 15.21 -19.26 3.27
C SER A 19 14.88 -17.77 3.34
N PRO A 20 14.67 -17.08 2.20
CA PRO A 20 14.13 -15.73 2.26
C PRO A 20 12.73 -15.82 2.87
N LEU A 21 12.52 -15.12 3.98
CA LEU A 21 11.19 -14.80 4.47
C LEU A 21 10.46 -14.10 3.33
N ALA A 22 9.58 -14.82 2.63
CA ALA A 22 8.68 -14.22 1.66
C ALA A 22 7.77 -13.26 2.43
N LEU A 23 8.08 -11.96 2.41
CA LEU A 23 7.13 -10.95 2.86
C LEU A 23 5.93 -11.04 1.90
N ALA A 24 4.78 -11.48 2.42
CA ALA A 24 3.53 -11.44 1.69
C ALA A 24 3.29 -10.00 1.21
N ASP A 25 3.04 -9.80 -0.08
CA ASP A 25 2.71 -8.47 -0.62
C ASP A 25 1.35 -8.08 -0.06
N ALA A 26 1.30 -7.01 0.75
CA ALA A 26 0.07 -6.53 1.34
C ALA A 26 -1.02 -6.27 0.27
N ALA A 27 -0.63 -5.97 -0.97
CA ALA A 27 -1.56 -5.78 -2.08
C ALA A 27 -2.41 -7.01 -2.44
N THR A 28 -2.04 -8.22 -2.01
CA THR A 28 -2.82 -9.45 -2.26
C THR A 28 -3.80 -9.81 -1.14
N ASP A 29 -4.03 -8.92 -0.17
CA ASP A 29 -5.04 -9.12 0.88
C ASP A 29 -6.46 -9.14 0.29
N THR A 30 -6.97 -10.36 0.09
CA THR A 30 -8.30 -10.59 -0.51
C THR A 30 -9.44 -10.06 0.35
N THR A 31 -9.25 -9.96 1.68
CA THR A 31 -10.27 -9.43 2.59
C THR A 31 -10.41 -7.92 2.41
N MET A 32 -9.29 -7.21 2.35
CA MET A 32 -9.29 -5.76 2.14
C MET A 32 -9.72 -5.38 0.73
N LEU A 33 -9.28 -6.13 -0.29
CA LEU A 33 -9.77 -5.97 -1.66
C LEU A 33 -11.28 -6.17 -1.76
N LYS A 34 -11.83 -7.20 -1.10
CA LYS A 34 -13.28 -7.44 -1.07
C LYS A 34 -14.01 -6.29 -0.37
N LEU A 35 -13.56 -5.88 0.81
CA LEU A 35 -14.14 -4.76 1.55
C LEU A 35 -14.19 -3.50 0.68
N ALA A 36 -13.08 -3.13 0.06
CA ALA A 36 -12.99 -1.94 -0.77
C ALA A 36 -13.87 -2.03 -2.02
N SER A 37 -13.99 -3.21 -2.62
CA SER A 37 -14.88 -3.44 -3.76
C SER A 37 -16.34 -3.35 -3.34
N THR A 38 -16.75 -3.96 -2.22
CA THR A 38 -18.14 -3.95 -1.75
C THR A 38 -18.58 -2.60 -1.24
N SER A 39 -17.65 -1.79 -0.71
CA SER A 39 -17.89 -0.40 -0.32
C SER A 39 -17.75 0.59 -1.50
N GLY A 40 -17.55 0.10 -2.73
CA GLY A 40 -17.53 0.91 -3.95
C GLY A 40 -16.25 1.73 -4.19
N CYS A 41 -15.24 1.62 -3.33
CA CYS A 41 -14.01 2.40 -3.38
C CYS A 41 -13.24 2.20 -4.70
N MET A 42 -13.27 0.98 -5.25
CA MET A 42 -12.61 0.60 -6.50
C MET A 42 -13.21 1.24 -7.76
N THR A 43 -14.34 1.95 -7.64
CA THR A 43 -14.93 2.73 -8.75
C THR A 43 -14.05 3.92 -9.12
N CYS A 44 -13.43 4.53 -8.11
CA CYS A 44 -12.65 5.75 -8.25
C CYS A 44 -11.16 5.53 -8.00
N HIS A 45 -10.81 4.54 -7.17
CA HIS A 45 -9.44 4.23 -6.79
C HIS A 45 -8.98 2.89 -7.36
N SER A 46 -7.67 2.73 -7.43
CA SER A 46 -6.98 1.48 -7.74
C SER A 46 -5.87 1.25 -6.72
N VAL A 47 -5.42 0.00 -6.57
CA VAL A 47 -4.22 -0.30 -5.78
C VAL A 47 -2.99 0.31 -6.46
N GLU A 48 -2.86 0.06 -7.76
CA GLU A 48 -1.71 0.42 -8.56
C GLU A 48 -1.88 1.77 -9.27
N PRO A 49 -0.81 2.58 -9.40
CA PRO A 49 -0.83 3.80 -10.20
C PRO A 49 -1.17 3.53 -11.66
N GLY A 50 -1.90 4.44 -12.29
CA GLY A 50 -2.24 4.33 -13.70
C GLY A 50 -3.27 5.36 -14.16
N ASN A 51 -3.39 5.49 -15.49
CA ASN A 51 -4.45 6.25 -16.13
C ASN A 51 -5.68 5.37 -16.36
N ARG A 52 -6.84 5.99 -16.59
CA ARG A 52 -8.03 5.29 -17.04
C ARG A 52 -7.81 4.75 -18.46
N ALA A 53 -8.66 3.82 -18.89
CA ALA A 53 -8.53 3.15 -20.19
C ALA A 53 -8.55 4.11 -21.40
N ASP A 54 -9.19 5.28 -21.25
CA ASP A 54 -9.23 6.34 -22.26
C ASP A 54 -8.01 7.28 -22.23
N GLY A 55 -7.01 6.99 -21.39
CA GLY A 55 -5.81 7.81 -21.21
C GLY A 55 -5.96 8.98 -20.26
N SER A 56 -7.16 9.22 -19.70
CA SER A 56 -7.39 10.30 -18.73
C SER A 56 -6.82 9.97 -17.34
N ALA A 57 -6.56 11.00 -16.53
CA ALA A 57 -6.09 10.84 -15.17
C ALA A 57 -7.10 10.04 -14.30
N PRO A 58 -6.63 9.24 -13.33
CA PRO A 58 -7.51 8.46 -12.46
C PRO A 58 -8.43 9.38 -11.63
N ILE A 59 -9.61 8.90 -11.22
CA ILE A 59 -10.57 9.73 -10.46
C ILE A 59 -10.04 10.02 -9.06
N GLY A 60 -9.63 8.97 -8.35
CA GLY A 60 -8.93 9.05 -7.08
C GLY A 60 -7.47 8.62 -7.23
N PRO A 61 -6.59 8.97 -6.28
CA PRO A 61 -5.22 8.50 -6.26
C PRO A 61 -5.15 6.98 -6.12
N ALA A 62 -4.11 6.38 -6.69
CA ALA A 62 -3.81 4.99 -6.40
C ALA A 62 -3.36 4.83 -4.94
N TRP A 63 -3.72 3.71 -4.31
CA TRP A 63 -3.42 3.51 -2.90
C TRP A 63 -1.93 3.35 -2.60
N ARG A 64 -1.12 2.85 -3.55
CA ARG A 64 0.34 2.89 -3.40
C ARG A 64 0.89 4.31 -3.39
N ASP A 65 0.32 5.24 -4.16
CA ASP A 65 0.70 6.66 -4.11
C ASP A 65 0.29 7.27 -2.77
N VAL A 66 -0.89 6.91 -2.24
CA VAL A 66 -1.34 7.32 -0.90
C VAL A 66 -0.35 6.84 0.16
N SER A 67 0.00 5.55 0.15
CA SER A 67 1.01 4.99 1.06
C SER A 67 2.33 5.76 0.98
N ALA A 68 2.84 5.97 -0.24
CA ALA A 68 4.10 6.69 -0.46
C ALA A 68 4.05 8.12 0.08
N LYS A 69 2.97 8.87 -0.19
CA LYS A 69 2.80 10.27 0.25
C LYS A 69 2.74 10.40 1.77
N TYR A 70 2.16 9.42 2.46
CA TYR A 70 1.93 9.45 3.90
C TYR A 70 2.92 8.59 4.71
N LYS A 71 3.94 8.03 4.07
CA LYS A 71 4.93 7.18 4.72
C LYS A 71 5.59 7.90 5.91
N GLY A 72 5.57 7.25 7.07
CA GLY A 72 6.17 7.78 8.31
C GLY A 72 5.35 8.87 9.01
N ASN A 73 4.19 9.26 8.49
CA ASN A 73 3.31 10.20 9.16
C ASN A 73 2.41 9.47 10.18
N ALA A 74 2.67 9.70 11.46
CA ALA A 74 1.93 9.07 12.57
C ALA A 74 0.44 9.47 12.62
N ASP A 75 0.08 10.62 12.07
CA ASP A 75 -1.30 11.12 12.03
C ASP A 75 -2.09 10.63 10.81
N ALA A 76 -1.41 10.02 9.82
CA ALA A 76 -2.02 9.60 8.56
C ALA A 76 -3.24 8.66 8.75
N PRO A 77 -3.21 7.65 9.64
CA PRO A 77 -4.39 6.79 9.84
C PRO A 77 -5.63 7.57 10.25
N LYS A 78 -5.48 8.51 11.19
CA LYS A 78 -6.59 9.34 11.68
C LYS A 78 -7.09 10.29 10.60
N GLN A 79 -6.18 11.01 9.95
CA GLN A 79 -6.51 12.00 8.92
C GLN A 79 -7.21 11.34 7.72
N LEU A 80 -6.64 10.25 7.20
CA LEU A 80 -7.21 9.56 6.03
C LEU A 80 -8.55 8.91 6.35
N ARG A 81 -8.72 8.36 7.55
CA ARG A 81 -10.03 7.86 7.99
C ARG A 81 -11.08 8.97 8.04
N GLN A 82 -10.73 10.15 8.55
CA GLN A 82 -11.65 11.30 8.53
C GLN A 82 -12.02 11.67 7.09
N VAL A 83 -11.05 11.70 6.17
CA VAL A 83 -11.31 11.93 4.74
C VAL A 83 -12.21 10.85 4.14
N VAL A 84 -12.02 9.57 4.47
CA VAL A 84 -12.91 8.48 4.03
C VAL A 84 -14.34 8.69 4.53
N MET A 85 -14.52 8.98 5.82
CA MET A 85 -15.86 9.12 6.38
C MET A 85 -16.57 10.38 5.89
N GLN A 86 -15.86 11.52 5.87
CA GLN A 86 -16.45 12.86 5.70
C GLN A 86 -16.25 13.43 4.29
N GLY A 87 -15.52 12.73 3.43
CA GLY A 87 -15.14 13.22 2.11
C GLY A 87 -13.93 14.16 2.15
N SER A 88 -13.48 14.58 0.97
CA SER A 88 -12.37 15.52 0.81
C SER A 88 -12.85 16.89 0.34
N ASN A 89 -12.12 17.95 0.67
CA ASN A 89 -12.47 19.31 0.24
C ASN A 89 -12.22 19.52 -1.27
N PRO A 90 -13.22 19.97 -2.06
CA PRO A 90 -13.07 20.20 -3.50
C PRO A 90 -12.12 21.37 -3.86
N TYR A 91 -11.87 22.29 -2.93
CA TYR A 91 -11.04 23.47 -3.16
C TYR A 91 -9.58 23.29 -2.73
N SER A 92 -9.30 22.30 -1.88
CA SER A 92 -7.97 22.02 -1.32
C SER A 92 -7.60 20.55 -1.46
N SER A 93 -7.72 20.00 -2.68
CA SER A 93 -7.37 18.62 -2.96
C SER A 93 -5.88 18.36 -2.71
N HIS A 94 -5.60 17.30 -1.96
CA HIS A 94 -4.26 16.80 -1.65
C HIS A 94 -3.56 16.21 -2.90
N TRP A 95 -4.32 16.07 -3.99
CA TRP A 95 -3.98 15.39 -5.24
C TRP A 95 -4.18 16.29 -6.47
N LYS A 96 -4.21 17.62 -6.27
CA LYS A 96 -4.37 18.60 -7.36
C LYS A 96 -3.40 18.32 -8.51
N GLY A 97 -3.95 18.20 -9.72
CA GLY A 97 -3.18 17.94 -10.95
C GLY A 97 -2.66 16.50 -11.11
N LYS A 98 -2.97 15.59 -10.18
CA LYS A 98 -2.62 14.16 -10.27
C LYS A 98 -3.84 13.28 -10.56
N VAL A 99 -5.02 13.74 -10.21
CA VAL A 99 -6.29 13.02 -10.37
C VAL A 99 -7.32 13.94 -11.00
N SER A 100 -8.33 13.34 -11.64
CA SER A 100 -9.44 14.07 -12.27
C SER A 100 -10.60 14.37 -11.31
N GLY A 101 -10.73 13.60 -10.22
CA GLY A 101 -11.75 13.83 -9.20
C GLY A 101 -11.48 15.09 -8.39
N LEU A 102 -12.50 15.97 -8.31
CA LEU A 102 -12.42 17.21 -7.53
C LEU A 102 -12.43 16.93 -6.03
N ALA A 103 -13.34 16.06 -5.61
CA ALA A 103 -13.50 15.65 -4.22
C ALA A 103 -14.04 14.22 -4.14
N MET A 104 -13.59 13.49 -3.11
CA MET A 104 -14.24 12.27 -2.67
C MET A 104 -15.47 12.64 -1.84
N PRO A 105 -16.67 12.10 -2.13
CA PRO A 105 -17.85 12.31 -1.29
C PRO A 105 -17.69 11.62 0.08
N PRO A 106 -18.49 12.01 1.09
CA PRO A 106 -18.61 11.25 2.35
C PRO A 106 -19.04 9.80 2.08
N ASN A 107 -18.44 8.83 2.78
CA ASN A 107 -18.67 7.39 2.55
C ASN A 107 -19.38 6.68 3.72
N GLU A 108 -19.90 7.41 4.71
CA GLU A 108 -20.54 6.84 5.91
C GLU A 108 -21.77 5.95 5.63
N VAL A 109 -22.39 6.09 4.46
CA VAL A 109 -23.49 5.21 4.01
C VAL A 109 -22.96 3.88 3.45
N ALA A 110 -21.72 3.85 2.95
CA ALA A 110 -21.12 2.70 2.26
C ALA A 110 -20.15 1.88 3.13
N ILE A 111 -19.65 2.45 4.22
CA ILE A 111 -18.68 1.79 5.10
C ILE A 111 -18.77 2.31 6.55
N SER A 112 -18.54 1.41 7.51
CA SER A 112 -18.42 1.77 8.93
C SER A 112 -17.06 2.43 9.23
N GLU A 113 -16.97 3.25 10.30
CA GLU A 113 -15.69 3.84 10.71
C GLU A 113 -14.64 2.77 11.09
N THR A 114 -15.09 1.65 11.67
CA THR A 114 -14.23 0.51 12.00
C THR A 114 -13.63 -0.11 10.75
N ASP A 115 -14.43 -0.36 9.72
CA ASP A 115 -13.93 -0.96 8.48
C ASP A 115 -13.12 0.04 7.65
N ALA A 116 -13.49 1.32 7.66
CA ALA A 116 -12.67 2.40 7.10
C ALA A 116 -11.29 2.46 7.78
N SER A 117 -11.21 2.27 9.10
CA SER A 117 -9.94 2.21 9.83
C SER A 117 -9.06 1.05 9.36
N LYS A 118 -9.65 -0.15 9.18
CA LYS A 118 -8.93 -1.32 8.65
C LYS A 118 -8.42 -1.05 7.23
N LEU A 119 -9.30 -0.54 6.37
CA LEU A 119 -8.97 -0.27 4.98
C LEU A 119 -7.86 0.78 4.84
N VAL A 120 -7.92 1.87 5.61
CA VAL A 120 -6.86 2.89 5.66
C VAL A 120 -5.54 2.29 6.17
N GLY A 121 -5.59 1.47 7.23
CA GLY A 121 -4.41 0.80 7.75
C GLY A 121 -3.74 -0.10 6.70
N TRP A 122 -4.54 -0.84 5.94
CA TRP A 122 -4.07 -1.65 4.83
C TRP A 122 -3.49 -0.79 3.68
N ILE A 123 -4.17 0.28 3.29
CA ILE A 123 -3.67 1.22 2.26
C ILE A 123 -2.28 1.75 2.65
N LEU A 124 -2.09 2.15 3.91
CA LEU A 124 -0.83 2.68 4.41
C LEU A 124 0.26 1.62 4.59
N SER A 125 -0.07 0.32 4.58
CA SER A 125 0.92 -0.76 4.64
C SER A 125 1.40 -1.22 3.26
N LEU A 126 0.74 -0.78 2.19
CA LEU A 126 1.18 -1.09 0.82
C LEU A 126 2.58 -0.54 0.58
N ASN A 127 3.45 -1.35 -0.02
CA ASN A 127 4.77 -0.87 -0.42
C ASN A 127 4.62 0.24 -1.47
N ALA A 128 5.32 1.35 -1.27
CA ALA A 128 5.54 2.32 -2.34
C ALA A 128 6.28 1.62 -3.48
N LYS A 129 5.87 1.89 -4.72
CA LYS A 129 6.62 1.48 -5.91
C LYS A 129 7.54 2.61 -6.35
#